data_AF-A0A815GZP6-F1
#
_entry.id   AF-A0A815GZP6-F1
#
_cell.length_a   1.000
_cell.length_b   1.000
_cell.length_c   1.000
_cell.angle_alpha   90.00
_cell.angle_beta   90.00
_cell.angle_gamma   90.00
#
_symmetry.space_group_name_H-M   'P 1'
#
loop_
_entity.id
_entity.type
_entity.pdbx_description
1 polymer ?
#
loop_
_entity_poly.entity_id
_entity_poly.type
_entity_poly.pdbx_seq_one_letter_code
_entity_poly.pdbx_strand_id
1 'polypeptide(L)'
;MSSSVPPKGSDVANEKLREMGAGTAIGHQGGSANSDTRSVESNDRVNSSLAGGMTIGPPINVNNGYEILSDSILCLYLNDDSLPIQSINNSHNQLLYDLIYDILVRHIQTITFRERDAGFSLHSNMNDQGFNINIGIDFKTGFIFGGNRWNCGTWVNKMGSSDKAINKGHPATPCDGSSIELIALSRSILSWLIQMNKQGYFRYDSIQISSESSEKTKLCLTDWLNIIAENFEKEFWIDESNISEYVNRKQIYNDTVNSTSKWTDFQLRPNFAIASVIAPEIDYNYVGDYVCDDDLYDCEHAYGFNYHNGPEWLWLIGYYIRAKLYWLKQQNDSFIVEQTIKHVREILSLEMDLLYSNDWKRLPELTNKNGQTCSYSCSIYFCSCATILEALYDLLTI
;
A
#
# COMPACT_ATOMS: atom_id res chain seq x y z
N MET A 1 15.75 75.72 -21.37
CA MET A 1 16.46 74.85 -20.42
C MET A 1 15.81 73.47 -20.49
N SER A 2 16.60 72.38 -20.47
CA SER A 2 16.25 70.98 -20.09
C SER A 2 14.76 70.59 -20.10
N SER A 3 14.22 69.73 -20.99
CA SER A 3 14.44 68.26 -21.15
C SER A 3 13.03 67.61 -21.04
N SER A 4 12.39 67.01 -22.04
CA SER A 4 12.72 65.85 -22.90
C SER A 4 12.42 64.46 -22.30
N VAL A 5 11.39 63.81 -22.89
CA VAL A 5 11.22 62.33 -23.06
C VAL A 5 10.68 61.52 -21.85
N PRO A 6 9.88 60.44 -22.06
CA PRO A 6 8.76 60.10 -21.17
C PRO A 6 8.88 58.76 -20.37
N PRO A 7 7.92 57.81 -20.39
CA PRO A 7 7.53 57.07 -19.18
C PRO A 7 8.56 56.02 -18.73
N LYS A 8 8.58 55.77 -17.42
CA LYS A 8 9.25 54.58 -16.87
C LYS A 8 8.32 53.37 -16.89
N GLY A 9 8.65 52.38 -17.73
CA GLY A 9 8.61 50.99 -17.30
C GLY A 9 9.73 50.71 -16.28
N SER A 10 9.91 49.51 -15.75
CA SER A 10 9.41 48.20 -16.21
C SER A 10 9.18 47.23 -15.04
N ASP A 11 8.74 46.01 -15.35
CA ASP A 11 8.91 44.82 -14.52
C ASP A 11 8.16 44.73 -13.17
N VAL A 12 6.83 44.70 -13.26
CA VAL A 12 6.05 43.80 -12.38
C VAL A 12 5.61 42.62 -13.22
N ALA A 13 6.35 41.51 -13.09
CA ALA A 13 6.26 40.36 -13.97
C ALA A 13 4.90 39.64 -13.93
N ASN A 14 4.35 39.45 -15.12
CA ASN A 14 3.59 38.30 -15.65
C ASN A 14 3.02 37.25 -14.67
N GLU A 15 1.75 36.94 -14.92
CA GLU A 15 1.22 35.56 -15.02
C GLU A 15 1.72 34.57 -13.96
N LYS A 16 1.24 34.75 -12.72
CA LYS A 16 1.31 33.68 -11.71
C LYS A 16 0.04 32.82 -11.69
N LEU A 17 0.15 31.69 -12.40
CA LEU A 17 -0.40 30.39 -11.98
C LEU A 17 -1.93 30.27 -11.96
N ARG A 18 -2.54 30.46 -13.14
CA ARG A 18 -3.57 29.50 -13.58
C ARG A 18 -2.90 28.43 -14.44
N GLU A 19 -3.49 27.24 -14.46
CA GLU A 19 -3.14 26.12 -15.35
C GLU A 19 -1.72 25.53 -15.16
N MET A 20 -1.56 24.77 -14.07
CA MET A 20 -0.79 23.52 -14.10
C MET A 20 -1.36 22.56 -13.07
N GLY A 21 -1.79 21.38 -13.52
CA GLY A 21 -2.27 20.31 -12.67
C GLY A 21 -1.12 19.61 -11.98
N ALA A 22 -0.59 20.21 -10.90
CA ALA A 22 0.29 19.50 -9.99
C ALA A 22 -0.54 18.49 -9.19
N GLY A 23 -0.40 17.21 -9.52
CA GLY A 23 -0.92 16.09 -8.73
C GLY A 23 -0.13 15.99 -7.42
N THR A 24 -0.44 16.86 -6.46
CA THR A 24 0.25 16.89 -5.18
C THR A 24 -0.10 15.63 -4.40
N ALA A 25 0.86 14.72 -4.23
CA ALA A 25 0.78 13.62 -3.28
C ALA A 25 0.80 14.17 -1.84
N ILE A 26 -0.35 14.67 -1.39
CA ILE A 26 -0.56 15.14 -0.02
C ILE A 26 -1.02 13.93 0.80
N GLY A 27 -0.17 13.48 1.72
CA GLY A 27 -0.62 12.65 2.83
C GLY A 27 -1.68 13.44 3.60
N HIS A 28 -2.94 13.01 3.52
CA HIS A 28 -4.05 13.82 4.00
C HIS A 28 -4.23 13.69 5.52
N GLN A 29 -3.92 14.77 6.23
CA GLN A 29 -4.38 14.96 7.60
C GLN A 29 -5.92 15.03 7.62
N GLY A 30 -6.56 13.96 8.11
CA GLY A 30 -7.95 14.00 8.57
C GLY A 30 -8.01 14.64 9.96
N GLY A 31 -8.72 15.77 10.10
CA GLY A 31 -8.90 16.44 11.39
C GLY A 31 -10.16 15.98 12.13
N SER A 32 -10.06 15.86 13.46
CA SER A 32 -11.14 15.54 14.42
C SER A 32 -11.63 14.07 14.42
N ALA A 33 -11.56 13.31 15.52
CA ALA A 33 -11.00 13.61 16.85
C ALA A 33 -10.64 12.33 17.62
N ASN A 34 -9.35 12.17 17.97
CA ASN A 34 -8.83 11.58 19.22
C ASN A 34 -7.30 11.74 19.24
N SER A 35 -6.68 11.60 20.41
CA SER A 35 -5.29 12.02 20.67
C SER A 35 -4.18 11.16 20.03
N ASP A 36 -4.53 10.11 19.29
CA ASP A 36 -3.58 9.10 18.82
C ASP A 36 -3.11 9.29 17.36
N THR A 37 -3.58 10.32 16.66
CA THR A 37 -3.25 10.56 15.23
C THR A 37 -1.79 10.94 14.94
N ARG A 38 -0.93 11.04 15.96
CA ARG A 38 0.53 11.24 15.77
C ARG A 38 1.32 9.95 15.57
N SER A 39 0.80 8.78 15.96
CA SER A 39 1.56 7.52 15.88
C SER A 39 1.50 6.83 14.50
N VAL A 40 0.79 7.42 13.53
CA VAL A 40 0.64 6.87 12.18
C VAL A 40 1.81 7.23 11.26
N GLU A 41 2.51 8.35 11.52
CA GLU A 41 3.53 8.90 10.61
C GLU A 41 4.85 8.09 10.52
N SER A 42 5.06 7.06 11.37
CA SER A 42 6.36 6.35 11.46
C SER A 42 6.41 4.95 10.81
N ASN A 43 5.30 4.20 10.84
CA ASN A 43 5.26 2.79 10.39
C ASN A 43 5.23 2.60 8.86
N ASP A 44 4.63 3.53 8.10
CA ASP A 44 4.23 3.30 6.70
C ASP A 44 5.36 3.36 5.65
N ARG A 45 6.66 3.32 6.04
CA ARG A 45 7.78 3.56 5.10
C ARG A 45 7.90 2.54 3.96
N VAL A 46 7.57 1.27 4.23
CA VAL A 46 7.64 0.21 3.21
C VAL A 46 6.49 0.37 2.22
N ASN A 47 5.25 0.39 2.73
CA ASN A 47 4.05 0.58 1.93
C ASN A 47 4.08 1.89 1.13
N SER A 48 4.48 3.02 1.72
CA SER A 48 4.58 4.30 0.99
C SER A 48 5.62 4.28 -0.14
N SER A 49 6.74 3.54 0.00
CA SER A 49 7.72 3.42 -1.08
C SER A 49 7.22 2.56 -2.26
N LEU A 50 6.57 1.43 -2.00
CA LEU A 50 6.07 0.51 -3.03
C LEU A 50 4.73 1.00 -3.63
N ALA A 51 3.81 1.53 -2.82
CA ALA A 51 2.58 2.17 -3.30
C ALA A 51 2.86 3.51 -4.00
N GLY A 52 3.90 4.25 -3.58
CA GLY A 52 4.43 5.38 -4.34
C GLY A 52 4.95 4.93 -5.71
N GLY A 53 5.68 3.82 -5.77
CA GLY A 53 6.07 3.16 -7.02
C GLY A 53 4.88 2.79 -7.91
N MET A 54 3.76 2.31 -7.36
CA MET A 54 2.51 2.09 -8.12
C MET A 54 1.85 3.38 -8.59
N THR A 55 1.88 4.43 -7.78
CA THR A 55 1.30 5.74 -8.12
C THR A 55 2.08 6.41 -9.27
N ILE A 56 3.31 5.96 -9.53
CA ILE A 56 4.11 6.36 -10.69
C ILE A 56 3.98 5.34 -11.85
N GLY A 57 3.78 4.05 -11.57
CA GLY A 57 3.80 2.97 -12.58
C GLY A 57 2.59 2.91 -13.54
N PRO A 58 1.55 2.10 -13.24
CA PRO A 58 0.37 1.95 -14.10
C PRO A 58 -0.47 3.21 -14.43
N PRO A 59 -0.53 4.32 -13.64
CA PRO A 59 -1.33 5.50 -14.02
C PRO A 59 -0.71 6.36 -15.14
N ILE A 60 0.40 5.93 -15.76
CA ILE A 60 1.00 6.54 -16.97
C ILE A 60 0.12 6.41 -18.23
N ASN A 61 -1.12 5.91 -18.14
CA ASN A 61 -2.14 5.99 -19.21
C ASN A 61 -2.64 7.42 -19.54
N VAL A 62 -1.87 8.45 -19.17
CA VAL A 62 -1.99 9.83 -19.67
C VAL A 62 -1.01 9.98 -20.83
N ASN A 63 -1.38 10.75 -21.88
CA ASN A 63 -0.48 11.03 -23.00
C ASN A 63 0.88 11.55 -22.49
N ASN A 64 1.96 10.89 -22.90
CA ASN A 64 3.35 11.15 -22.49
C ASN A 64 3.63 11.04 -20.97
N GLY A 65 2.81 10.34 -20.19
CA GLY A 65 3.00 10.21 -18.74
C GLY A 65 4.36 9.64 -18.30
N TYR A 66 5.07 8.92 -19.18
CA TYR A 66 6.43 8.42 -18.94
C TYR A 66 7.48 9.53 -18.77
N GLU A 67 7.20 10.77 -19.19
CA GLU A 67 8.12 11.91 -19.03
C GLU A 67 8.43 12.19 -17.55
N ILE A 68 7.51 11.87 -16.63
CA ILE A 68 7.68 12.00 -15.17
C ILE A 68 8.91 11.26 -14.63
N LEU A 69 9.34 10.17 -15.28
CA LEU A 69 10.56 9.45 -14.92
C LEU A 69 11.80 10.34 -14.97
N SER A 70 11.81 11.33 -15.88
CA SER A 70 12.90 12.29 -16.08
C SER A 70 12.73 13.56 -15.25
N ASP A 71 11.70 13.67 -14.40
CA ASP A 71 11.52 14.84 -13.55
C ASP A 71 12.61 14.93 -12.47
N SER A 72 13.07 16.15 -12.25
CA SER A 72 14.07 16.46 -11.23
C SER A 72 13.40 16.66 -9.87
N ILE A 73 13.62 15.73 -8.95
CA ILE A 73 13.14 15.76 -7.58
C ILE A 73 14.23 16.27 -6.63
N LEU A 74 13.84 17.04 -5.61
CA LEU A 74 14.74 17.51 -4.57
C LEU A 74 14.75 16.53 -3.39
N CYS A 75 15.90 15.91 -3.11
CA CYS A 75 16.01 15.00 -1.98
C CYS A 75 16.25 15.80 -0.68
N LEU A 76 15.23 15.87 0.19
CA LEU A 76 15.32 16.60 1.47
C LEU A 76 16.21 15.90 2.51
N TYR A 77 16.36 14.57 2.42
CA TYR A 77 17.11 13.73 3.35
C TYR A 77 18.15 12.92 2.58
N LEU A 78 19.41 13.34 2.61
CA LEU A 78 20.48 12.79 1.76
C LEU A 78 20.89 11.36 2.14
N ASN A 79 20.66 10.97 3.39
CA ASN A 79 20.86 9.62 3.92
C ASN A 79 20.03 9.40 5.19
N ASP A 80 20.01 8.17 5.66
CA ASP A 80 19.03 7.65 6.61
C ASP A 80 19.09 8.34 7.99
N ASP A 81 20.27 8.88 8.36
CA ASP A 81 20.52 9.64 9.59
C ASP A 81 20.61 11.17 9.38
N SER A 82 20.51 11.66 8.14
CA SER A 82 20.64 13.08 7.85
C SER A 82 19.52 13.93 8.48
N LEU A 83 19.88 15.12 8.94
CA LEU A 83 18.93 16.21 9.15
C LEU A 83 18.42 16.71 7.77
N PRO A 84 17.19 17.24 7.69
CA PRO A 84 16.69 17.79 6.43
C PRO A 84 17.58 18.96 5.97
N ILE A 85 17.78 19.07 4.65
CA ILE A 85 18.59 20.16 4.08
C ILE A 85 18.05 21.53 4.49
N GLN A 86 18.94 22.38 5.04
CA GLN A 86 18.55 23.70 5.57
C GLN A 86 18.44 24.79 4.50
N SER A 87 19.02 24.55 3.33
CA SER A 87 18.95 25.45 2.17
C SER A 87 18.48 24.67 0.94
N ILE A 88 17.38 25.11 0.33
CA ILE A 88 16.93 24.57 -0.95
C ILE A 88 17.88 25.06 -2.05
N ASN A 89 18.73 24.16 -2.54
CA ASN A 89 19.62 24.38 -3.67
C ASN A 89 19.64 23.15 -4.58
N ASN A 90 19.86 23.36 -5.89
CA ASN A 90 19.76 22.29 -6.88
C ASN A 90 20.91 21.25 -6.82
N SER A 91 21.82 21.34 -5.83
CA SER A 91 22.93 20.39 -5.66
C SER A 91 22.50 19.03 -5.08
N HIS A 92 21.24 18.91 -4.66
CA HIS A 92 20.64 17.69 -4.11
C HIS A 92 19.45 17.20 -4.94
N ASN A 93 19.43 17.58 -6.22
CA ASN A 93 18.46 17.10 -7.18
C ASN A 93 18.87 15.73 -7.72
N GLN A 94 17.90 14.83 -7.82
CA GLN A 94 18.01 13.50 -8.43
C GLN A 94 16.88 13.36 -9.47
N LEU A 95 17.02 12.47 -10.45
CA LEU A 95 15.93 12.17 -11.39
C LEU A 95 15.02 11.10 -10.77
N LEU A 96 13.71 11.17 -11.03
CA LEU A 96 12.76 10.23 -10.42
C LEU A 96 13.12 8.76 -10.75
N TYR A 97 13.58 8.48 -11.97
CA TYR A 97 14.02 7.14 -12.35
C TYR A 97 15.28 6.68 -11.60
N ASP A 98 16.20 7.58 -11.23
CA ASP A 98 17.38 7.25 -10.42
C ASP A 98 16.93 6.89 -8.98
N LEU A 99 15.96 7.62 -8.41
CA LEU A 99 15.40 7.29 -7.09
C LEU A 99 14.68 5.94 -7.09
N ILE A 100 13.88 5.64 -8.11
CA ILE A 100 13.21 4.33 -8.25
C ILE A 100 14.26 3.21 -8.30
N TYR A 101 15.37 3.41 -9.02
CA TYR A 101 16.49 2.47 -9.03
C TYR A 101 17.12 2.31 -7.64
N ASP A 102 17.41 3.39 -6.93
CA ASP A 102 18.00 3.36 -5.58
C ASP A 102 17.09 2.65 -4.55
N ILE A 103 15.76 2.77 -4.68
CA ILE A 103 14.80 2.02 -3.85
C ILE A 103 14.96 0.51 -4.08
N LEU A 104 15.08 0.06 -5.33
CA LEU A 104 15.26 -1.36 -5.65
C LEU A 104 16.63 -1.88 -5.17
N VAL A 105 17.70 -1.07 -5.32
CA VAL A 105 19.05 -1.38 -4.81
C VAL A 105 19.01 -1.60 -3.31
N ARG A 106 18.38 -0.69 -2.56
CA ARG A 106 18.27 -0.77 -1.09
C ARG A 106 17.51 -2.03 -0.64
N HIS A 107 16.41 -2.41 -1.29
CA HIS A 107 15.69 -3.64 -0.98
C HIS A 107 16.53 -4.90 -1.24
N ILE A 108 17.34 -4.93 -2.31
CA ILE A 108 18.26 -6.02 -2.62
C ILE A 108 19.43 -6.11 -1.64
N GLN A 109 19.96 -4.97 -1.19
CA GLN A 109 21.05 -4.91 -0.21
C GLN A 109 20.61 -5.21 1.23
N THR A 110 19.30 -5.39 1.47
CA THR A 110 18.67 -5.49 2.79
C THR A 110 18.74 -4.19 3.59
N ILE A 111 17.58 -3.65 3.95
CA ILE A 111 17.41 -2.45 4.75
C ILE A 111 17.22 -2.89 6.20
N THR A 112 18.22 -2.65 7.06
CA THR A 112 18.10 -2.84 8.51
C THR A 112 18.29 -1.50 9.21
N PHE A 113 17.28 -1.05 9.95
CA PHE A 113 17.33 0.21 10.69
C PHE A 113 16.52 0.14 11.98
N ARG A 114 16.79 1.08 12.90
CA ARG A 114 15.88 1.41 13.99
C ARG A 114 15.19 2.72 13.66
N GLU A 115 13.88 2.83 13.91
CA GLU A 115 13.15 4.07 13.67
C GLU A 115 13.83 5.26 14.38
N ARG A 116 13.92 6.39 13.65
CA ARG A 116 14.49 7.63 14.19
C ARG A 116 13.63 8.11 15.35
N ASP A 117 14.27 8.49 16.46
CA ASP A 117 13.61 8.91 17.71
C ASP A 117 12.74 7.83 18.39
N ALA A 118 12.99 6.55 18.07
CA ALA A 118 12.30 5.38 18.64
C ALA A 118 12.20 5.38 20.17
N GLY A 119 10.97 5.21 20.65
CA GLY A 119 10.60 5.21 22.06
C GLY A 119 9.19 5.79 22.27
N PHE A 120 8.82 5.98 23.54
CA PHE A 120 7.47 6.41 23.93
C PHE A 120 7.01 7.73 23.27
N SER A 121 7.94 8.65 23.02
CA SER A 121 7.66 9.94 22.36
C SER A 121 7.25 9.81 20.89
N LEU A 122 7.70 8.75 20.21
CA LEU A 122 7.35 8.43 18.83
C LEU A 122 6.07 7.58 18.78
N HIS A 123 6.03 6.50 19.57
CA HIS A 123 4.88 5.62 19.64
C HIS A 123 4.69 5.12 21.08
N SER A 124 3.67 5.63 21.76
CA SER A 124 3.38 5.37 23.19
C SER A 124 3.05 3.91 23.52
N ASN A 125 2.48 3.19 22.55
CA ASN A 125 2.00 1.82 22.71
C ASN A 125 2.92 0.73 22.14
N MET A 126 3.93 1.04 21.31
CA MET A 126 4.71 0.00 20.61
C MET A 126 5.80 -0.59 21.53
N ASN A 127 6.03 -1.89 21.42
CA ASN A 127 7.16 -2.56 22.09
C ASN A 127 8.52 -2.10 21.51
N ASP A 128 9.57 -2.06 22.34
CA ASP A 128 10.89 -1.55 21.95
C ASP A 128 11.51 -2.28 20.74
N GLN A 129 11.20 -3.57 20.60
CA GLN A 129 11.60 -4.40 19.46
C GLN A 129 10.89 -4.02 18.15
N GLY A 130 9.68 -3.46 18.21
CA GLY A 130 8.88 -3.08 17.05
C GLY A 130 9.58 -2.05 16.18
N PHE A 131 10.27 -1.08 16.80
CA PHE A 131 11.04 -0.05 16.11
C PHE A 131 12.27 -0.57 15.34
N ASN A 132 12.67 -1.85 15.50
CA ASN A 132 13.82 -2.44 14.83
C ASN A 132 13.34 -3.19 13.57
N ILE A 133 13.49 -2.57 12.41
CA ILE A 133 12.94 -3.06 11.15
C ILE A 133 14.04 -3.68 10.29
N ASN A 134 13.74 -4.85 9.74
CA ASN A 134 14.51 -5.50 8.69
C ASN A 134 13.61 -5.72 7.47
N ILE A 135 14.07 -5.37 6.28
CA ILE A 135 13.38 -5.53 5.00
C ILE A 135 14.41 -6.02 3.99
N GLY A 136 14.10 -7.04 3.19
CA GLY A 136 15.03 -7.55 2.20
C GLY A 136 14.32 -8.35 1.11
N ILE A 137 15.11 -9.06 0.30
CA ILE A 137 14.61 -9.98 -0.72
C ILE A 137 15.15 -11.37 -0.43
N ASP A 138 14.27 -12.36 -0.38
CA ASP A 138 14.68 -13.76 -0.41
C ASP A 138 15.06 -14.14 -1.85
N PHE A 139 16.36 -14.30 -2.11
CA PHE A 139 16.87 -14.66 -3.43
C PHE A 139 16.40 -16.02 -3.96
N LYS A 140 15.80 -16.90 -3.13
CA LYS A 140 15.22 -18.18 -3.59
C LYS A 140 13.86 -17.98 -4.26
N THR A 141 13.00 -17.20 -3.63
CA THR A 141 11.60 -16.94 -4.06
C THR A 141 11.46 -15.67 -4.89
N GLY A 142 12.43 -14.75 -4.79
CA GLY A 142 12.37 -13.40 -5.34
C GLY A 142 11.48 -12.45 -4.53
N PHE A 143 10.94 -12.89 -3.40
CA PHE A 143 9.96 -12.15 -2.63
C PHE A 143 10.61 -11.07 -1.77
N ILE A 144 9.96 -9.90 -1.70
CA ILE A 144 10.27 -8.89 -0.69
C ILE A 144 9.68 -9.37 0.65
N PHE A 145 10.52 -9.47 1.67
CA PHE A 145 10.09 -9.71 3.04
C PHE A 145 10.38 -8.48 3.91
N GLY A 146 9.65 -8.31 5.00
CA GLY A 146 10.03 -7.32 6.00
C GLY A 146 9.24 -7.36 7.31
N GLY A 147 9.61 -6.47 8.21
CA GLY A 147 8.95 -6.30 9.51
C GLY A 147 9.37 -7.34 10.55
N ASN A 148 8.58 -7.43 11.62
CA ASN A 148 8.69 -8.41 12.70
C ASN A 148 7.34 -8.49 13.45
N ARG A 149 7.13 -9.53 14.28
CA ARG A 149 5.89 -9.75 15.06
C ARG A 149 5.43 -8.61 15.99
N TRP A 150 6.22 -7.55 16.16
CA TRP A 150 5.95 -6.38 17.02
C TRP A 150 5.74 -5.09 16.22
N ASN A 151 5.73 -5.13 14.89
CA ASN A 151 5.55 -3.96 14.02
C ASN A 151 4.27 -4.07 13.17
N CYS A 152 3.92 -2.95 12.54
CA CYS A 152 2.69 -2.77 11.76
C CYS A 152 3.00 -2.12 10.41
N GLY A 153 3.85 -2.76 9.59
CA GLY A 153 4.41 -2.16 8.36
C GLY A 153 3.54 -2.27 7.09
N THR A 154 2.43 -3.01 7.15
CA THR A 154 1.39 -3.11 6.10
C THR A 154 0.20 -2.19 6.43
N TRP A 155 -0.79 -2.06 5.55
CA TRP A 155 -1.96 -1.20 5.82
C TRP A 155 -2.83 -1.71 6.98
N VAL A 156 -2.76 -3.02 7.28
CA VAL A 156 -3.38 -3.63 8.46
C VAL A 156 -2.57 -3.32 9.74
N ASN A 157 -2.43 -2.03 10.05
CA ASN A 157 -1.46 -1.47 10.98
C ASN A 157 -1.93 -1.30 12.44
N LYS A 158 -2.95 -2.03 12.90
CA LYS A 158 -3.51 -1.81 14.24
C LYS A 158 -2.59 -2.34 15.34
N MET A 159 -1.91 -1.43 16.02
CA MET A 159 -1.20 -1.70 17.28
C MET A 159 -2.19 -1.72 18.46
N GLY A 160 -2.14 -2.77 19.28
CA GLY A 160 -2.92 -2.86 20.52
C GLY A 160 -2.46 -1.84 21.56
N SER A 161 -3.40 -1.39 22.40
CA SER A 161 -3.20 -0.26 23.32
C SER A 161 -3.81 -0.45 24.72
N SER A 162 -4.54 -1.54 24.98
CA SER A 162 -5.08 -1.85 26.30
C SER A 162 -4.04 -2.50 27.21
N ASP A 163 -3.67 -1.82 28.29
CA ASP A 163 -2.98 -2.46 29.42
C ASP A 163 -3.91 -3.49 30.12
N LYS A 164 -5.22 -3.24 30.12
CA LYS A 164 -6.23 -4.03 30.84
C LYS A 164 -6.60 -5.33 30.14
N ALA A 165 -6.74 -5.29 28.82
CA ALA A 165 -6.94 -6.46 27.98
C ALA A 165 -5.61 -7.14 27.58
N ILE A 166 -4.47 -6.65 28.09
CA ILE A 166 -3.13 -7.22 27.87
C ILE A 166 -2.78 -7.32 26.37
N ASN A 167 -3.24 -6.37 25.56
CA ASN A 167 -2.97 -6.31 24.11
C ASN A 167 -1.99 -5.16 23.73
N LYS A 168 -1.61 -4.30 24.68
CA LYS A 168 -0.70 -3.18 24.44
C LYS A 168 0.67 -3.61 23.92
N GLY A 169 1.08 -3.02 22.80
CA GLY A 169 2.36 -3.34 22.14
C GLY A 169 2.36 -4.62 21.32
N HIS A 170 1.22 -5.30 21.22
CA HIS A 170 1.00 -6.40 20.31
C HIS A 170 0.21 -5.89 19.08
N PRO A 171 0.72 -6.05 17.85
CA PRO A 171 -0.09 -5.91 16.65
C PRO A 171 -1.30 -6.85 16.67
N ALA A 172 -2.46 -6.37 16.22
CA ALA A 172 -3.64 -7.21 15.97
C ALA A 172 -3.50 -8.07 14.71
N THR A 173 -2.72 -7.56 13.75
CA THR A 173 -2.53 -8.10 12.41
C THR A 173 -1.06 -7.96 12.00
N PRO A 174 -0.12 -8.63 12.69
CA PRO A 174 1.28 -8.63 12.28
C PRO A 174 1.41 -9.39 10.95
N CYS A 175 1.68 -8.65 9.88
CA CYS A 175 1.91 -9.19 8.54
C CYS A 175 3.40 -9.08 8.18
N ASP A 176 4.25 -9.62 9.06
CA ASP A 176 5.69 -9.71 8.82
C ASP A 176 6.03 -10.89 7.88
N GLY A 177 7.22 -10.87 7.29
CA GLY A 177 7.58 -11.80 6.21
C GLY A 177 7.14 -11.23 4.85
N SER A 178 6.70 -12.08 3.93
CA SER A 178 6.37 -11.71 2.55
C SER A 178 4.84 -11.56 2.37
N SER A 179 4.31 -10.35 2.50
CA SER A 179 2.88 -10.07 2.27
C SER A 179 2.50 -10.18 0.79
N ILE A 180 1.41 -10.87 0.49
CA ILE A 180 0.95 -11.13 -0.89
C ILE A 180 0.74 -9.86 -1.70
N GLU A 181 0.26 -8.79 -1.06
CA GLU A 181 0.06 -7.48 -1.70
C GLU A 181 1.40 -6.92 -2.18
N LEU A 182 2.44 -6.94 -1.33
CA LEU A 182 3.77 -6.41 -1.65
C LEU A 182 4.47 -7.21 -2.74
N ILE A 183 4.24 -8.52 -2.83
CA ILE A 183 4.76 -9.35 -3.91
C ILE A 183 4.05 -9.02 -5.23
N ALA A 184 2.73 -8.82 -5.22
CA ALA A 184 1.99 -8.34 -6.38
C ALA A 184 2.44 -6.93 -6.82
N LEU A 185 2.70 -6.02 -5.88
CA LEU A 185 3.21 -4.67 -6.18
C LEU A 185 4.62 -4.75 -6.80
N SER A 186 5.52 -5.51 -6.20
CA SER A 186 6.89 -5.74 -6.70
C SER A 186 6.86 -6.30 -8.13
N ARG A 187 6.04 -7.33 -8.38
CA ARG A 187 5.84 -7.92 -9.71
C ARG A 187 5.35 -6.89 -10.74
N SER A 188 4.38 -6.05 -10.35
CA SER A 188 3.82 -4.99 -11.20
C SER A 188 4.88 -3.94 -11.56
N ILE A 189 5.60 -3.43 -10.55
CA ILE A 189 6.68 -2.45 -10.73
C ILE A 189 7.80 -3.00 -11.63
N LEU A 190 8.25 -4.23 -11.39
CA LEU A 190 9.29 -4.88 -12.21
C LEU A 190 8.85 -5.02 -13.67
N SER A 191 7.61 -5.50 -13.92
CA SER A 191 7.05 -5.62 -15.25
C SER A 191 7.00 -4.28 -16.00
N TRP A 192 6.53 -3.23 -15.32
CA TRP A 192 6.49 -1.86 -15.86
C TRP A 192 7.88 -1.29 -16.13
N LEU A 193 8.84 -1.43 -15.20
CA LEU A 193 10.22 -0.93 -15.41
C LEU A 193 10.94 -1.64 -16.56
N ILE A 194 10.71 -2.95 -16.74
CA ILE A 194 11.21 -3.70 -17.90
C ILE A 194 10.60 -3.17 -19.20
N GLN A 195 9.32 -2.79 -19.20
CA GLN A 195 8.68 -2.15 -20.35
C GLN A 195 9.26 -0.76 -20.63
N MET A 196 9.43 0.09 -19.62
CA MET A 196 10.04 1.41 -19.75
C MET A 196 11.49 1.32 -20.21
N ASN A 197 12.24 0.31 -19.78
CA ASN A 197 13.61 0.06 -20.25
C ASN A 197 13.65 -0.33 -21.74
N LYS A 198 12.77 -1.24 -22.17
CA LYS A 198 12.61 -1.61 -23.60
C LYS A 198 12.22 -0.42 -24.49
N GLN A 199 11.51 0.56 -23.94
CA GLN A 199 11.11 1.79 -24.65
C GLN A 199 12.17 2.91 -24.56
N GLY A 200 13.24 2.73 -23.75
CA GLY A 200 14.30 3.71 -23.57
C GLY A 200 14.03 4.80 -22.51
N TYR A 201 12.91 4.72 -21.79
CA TYR A 201 12.53 5.68 -20.74
C TYR A 201 13.10 5.36 -19.37
N PHE A 202 13.54 4.11 -19.14
CA PHE A 202 14.20 3.70 -17.90
C PHE A 202 15.59 3.14 -18.16
N ARG A 203 16.62 3.71 -17.53
CA ARG A 203 18.03 3.42 -17.88
C ARG A 203 18.51 2.02 -17.47
N TYR A 204 17.93 1.44 -16.42
CA TYR A 204 18.47 0.25 -15.76
C TYR A 204 17.79 -1.05 -16.20
N ASP A 205 18.59 -2.02 -16.64
CA ASP A 205 18.15 -3.40 -16.95
C ASP A 205 18.29 -4.35 -15.75
N SER A 206 18.95 -3.88 -14.68
CA SER A 206 19.56 -4.72 -13.66
C SER A 206 20.10 -3.94 -12.48
N ILE A 207 20.40 -4.65 -11.39
CA ILE A 207 20.95 -4.11 -10.14
C ILE A 207 22.29 -4.81 -9.83
N GLN A 208 23.27 -4.03 -9.38
CA GLN A 208 24.55 -4.55 -8.88
C GLN A 208 24.42 -4.92 -7.42
N ILE A 209 24.70 -6.18 -7.09
CA ILE A 209 24.76 -6.68 -5.73
C ILE A 209 26.22 -6.60 -5.25
N SER A 210 26.43 -5.81 -4.20
CA SER A 210 27.69 -5.74 -3.47
C SER A 210 27.76 -6.86 -2.44
N SER A 211 28.48 -7.95 -2.75
CA SER A 211 28.82 -9.00 -1.79
C SER A 211 30.03 -8.59 -0.93
N GLU A 212 30.14 -9.15 0.28
CA GLU A 212 31.37 -9.09 1.08
C GLU A 212 32.52 -9.90 0.44
N SER A 213 32.17 -10.96 -0.31
CA SER A 213 33.11 -11.56 -1.26
C SER A 213 33.30 -10.63 -2.45
N SER A 214 34.53 -10.47 -2.94
CA SER A 214 34.90 -9.46 -3.95
C SER A 214 34.27 -9.64 -5.35
N GLU A 215 33.34 -10.59 -5.52
CA GLU A 215 32.57 -10.78 -6.75
C GLU A 215 31.29 -9.94 -6.70
N LYS A 216 31.20 -8.96 -7.59
CA LYS A 216 29.94 -8.24 -7.85
C LYS A 216 28.99 -9.14 -8.64
N THR A 217 27.95 -9.65 -8.01
CA THR A 217 26.86 -10.33 -8.71
C THR A 217 25.88 -9.30 -9.30
N LYS A 218 25.24 -9.65 -10.42
CA LYS A 218 24.31 -8.79 -11.17
C LYS A 218 22.96 -9.51 -11.22
N LEU A 219 21.87 -8.88 -10.78
CA LEU A 219 20.51 -9.39 -10.93
C LEU A 219 19.79 -8.56 -12.00
N CYS A 220 19.36 -9.18 -13.11
CA CYS A 220 18.56 -8.46 -14.09
C CYS A 220 17.10 -8.36 -13.61
N LEU A 221 16.42 -7.26 -13.94
CA LEU A 221 15.02 -7.06 -13.53
C LEU A 221 14.11 -8.16 -14.08
N THR A 222 14.38 -8.63 -15.31
CA THR A 222 13.70 -9.77 -15.94
C THR A 222 13.90 -11.07 -15.17
N ASP A 223 15.12 -11.32 -14.68
CA ASP A 223 15.42 -12.54 -13.93
C ASP A 223 14.69 -12.52 -12.59
N TRP A 224 14.69 -11.39 -11.89
CA TRP A 224 13.92 -11.20 -10.65
C TRP A 224 12.41 -11.38 -10.88
N LEU A 225 11.84 -10.81 -11.95
CA LEU A 225 10.44 -11.00 -12.31
C LEU A 225 10.09 -12.47 -12.59
N ASN A 226 11.01 -13.21 -13.23
CA ASN A 226 10.84 -14.64 -13.50
C ASN A 226 10.93 -15.47 -12.21
N ILE A 227 11.88 -15.19 -11.32
CA ILE A 227 12.00 -15.88 -10.02
C ILE A 227 10.71 -15.70 -9.19
N ILE A 228 10.13 -14.49 -9.15
CA ILE A 228 8.82 -14.27 -8.53
C ILE A 228 7.74 -15.11 -9.24
N ALA A 229 7.70 -15.11 -10.58
CA ALA A 229 6.70 -15.85 -11.35
C ALA A 229 6.75 -17.37 -11.09
N GLU A 230 7.95 -17.92 -10.97
CA GLU A 230 8.17 -19.36 -10.77
C GLU A 230 7.83 -19.82 -9.35
N ASN A 231 7.85 -18.93 -8.36
CA ASN A 231 7.63 -19.30 -6.96
C ASN A 231 6.31 -18.80 -6.36
N PHE A 232 5.68 -17.76 -6.93
CA PHE A 232 4.43 -17.18 -6.41
C PHE A 232 3.37 -18.25 -6.09
N GLU A 233 3.00 -19.06 -7.08
CA GLU A 233 1.98 -20.10 -6.91
C GLU A 233 2.40 -21.16 -5.89
N LYS A 234 3.68 -21.57 -5.90
CA LYS A 234 4.20 -22.66 -5.04
C LYS A 234 4.17 -22.30 -3.55
N GLU A 235 4.41 -21.03 -3.23
CA GLU A 235 4.54 -20.55 -1.85
C GLU A 235 3.22 -19.96 -1.32
N PHE A 236 2.41 -19.31 -2.17
CA PHE A 236 1.14 -18.70 -1.74
C PHE A 236 -0.07 -19.63 -1.88
N TRP A 237 -0.12 -20.59 -2.81
CA TRP A 237 -1.33 -21.42 -2.98
C TRP A 237 -1.43 -22.56 -1.94
N ILE A 238 -2.54 -22.61 -1.21
CA ILE A 238 -2.88 -23.73 -0.33
C ILE A 238 -3.66 -24.78 -1.12
N ASP A 239 -3.00 -25.86 -1.54
CA ASP A 239 -3.67 -26.99 -2.19
C ASP A 239 -4.43 -27.92 -1.22
N GLU A 240 -5.14 -28.92 -1.77
CA GLU A 240 -5.86 -29.91 -0.98
C GLU A 240 -4.96 -30.84 -0.16
N SER A 241 -3.71 -31.04 -0.61
CA SER A 241 -2.74 -31.95 -0.01
C SER A 241 -2.03 -31.36 1.21
N ASN A 242 -2.08 -30.04 1.41
CA ASN A 242 -1.43 -29.37 2.53
C ASN A 242 -1.94 -29.94 3.89
N ILE A 243 -1.00 -30.38 4.73
CA ILE A 243 -1.27 -31.01 6.04
C ILE A 243 -0.84 -30.13 7.23
N SER A 244 -0.48 -28.86 7.00
CA SER A 244 -0.10 -27.94 8.06
C SER A 244 -1.26 -27.75 9.05
N GLU A 245 -0.97 -27.84 10.36
CA GLU A 245 -1.94 -27.65 11.44
C GLU A 245 -2.56 -26.25 11.48
N TYR A 246 -1.90 -25.29 10.81
CA TYR A 246 -2.33 -23.89 10.72
C TYR A 246 -3.31 -23.62 9.57
N VAL A 247 -3.55 -24.60 8.68
CA VAL A 247 -4.45 -24.41 7.52
C VAL A 247 -5.90 -24.41 7.97
N ASN A 248 -6.51 -23.22 8.01
CA ASN A 248 -7.95 -23.07 8.24
C ASN A 248 -8.77 -23.39 6.97
N ARG A 249 -8.31 -22.92 5.81
CA ARG A 249 -8.96 -23.15 4.50
C ARG A 249 -7.97 -23.57 3.43
N LYS A 250 -8.47 -24.36 2.47
CA LYS A 250 -7.74 -24.89 1.31
C LYS A 250 -8.35 -24.32 0.02
N GLN A 251 -7.63 -24.42 -1.08
CA GLN A 251 -7.94 -23.78 -2.36
C GLN A 251 -8.02 -22.25 -2.28
N ILE A 252 -7.09 -21.65 -1.53
CA ILE A 252 -6.95 -20.19 -1.35
C ILE A 252 -5.48 -19.78 -1.44
N TYR A 253 -5.23 -18.47 -1.56
CA TYR A 253 -3.90 -17.91 -1.37
C TYR A 253 -3.66 -17.51 0.09
N ASN A 254 -2.45 -17.76 0.58
CA ASN A 254 -1.92 -17.27 1.84
C ASN A 254 -1.92 -15.72 1.89
N ASP A 255 -2.05 -15.14 3.08
CA ASP A 255 -1.93 -13.69 3.31
C ASP A 255 -0.45 -13.26 3.31
N THR A 256 0.37 -14.04 4.02
CA THR A 256 1.83 -13.87 4.10
C THR A 256 2.54 -15.19 3.83
N VAL A 257 3.79 -15.11 3.38
CA VAL A 257 4.72 -16.24 3.35
C VAL A 257 5.87 -15.97 4.30
N ASN A 258 6.17 -16.94 5.16
CA ASN A 258 7.28 -16.91 6.11
C ASN A 258 7.18 -15.87 7.23
N SER A 259 5.97 -15.50 7.69
CA SER A 259 5.80 -14.69 8.89
C SER A 259 6.40 -15.34 10.15
N THR A 260 6.61 -14.54 11.21
CA THR A 260 7.05 -15.05 12.51
C THR A 260 5.98 -15.94 13.18
N SER A 261 4.70 -15.59 13.01
CA SER A 261 3.56 -16.28 13.64
C SER A 261 2.87 -17.19 12.63
N LYS A 262 3.33 -18.43 12.45
CA LYS A 262 2.93 -19.30 11.31
C LYS A 262 1.45 -19.47 11.00
N TRP A 263 0.53 -19.18 11.92
CA TRP A 263 -0.91 -19.17 11.64
C TRP A 263 -1.38 -17.94 10.82
N THR A 264 -0.67 -16.82 10.85
CA THR A 264 -1.03 -15.61 10.08
C THR A 264 -0.80 -15.79 8.58
N ASP A 265 0.14 -16.65 8.17
CA ASP A 265 0.36 -17.03 6.77
C ASP A 265 -0.93 -17.57 6.13
N PHE A 266 -1.69 -18.40 6.86
CA PHE A 266 -2.86 -19.14 6.34
C PHE A 266 -4.21 -18.42 6.54
N GLN A 267 -4.21 -17.12 6.85
CA GLN A 267 -5.44 -16.35 7.00
C GLN A 267 -6.04 -15.92 5.66
N LEU A 268 -7.37 -15.93 5.58
CA LEU A 268 -8.10 -15.60 4.36
C LEU A 268 -8.53 -14.11 4.36
N ARG A 269 -7.56 -13.21 4.14
CA ARG A 269 -7.75 -11.75 4.22
C ARG A 269 -8.02 -11.09 2.86
N PRO A 270 -8.75 -9.96 2.79
CA PRO A 270 -8.92 -9.21 1.54
C PRO A 270 -7.61 -8.63 0.94
N ASN A 271 -6.43 -8.82 1.54
CA ASN A 271 -5.14 -8.51 0.92
C ASN A 271 -4.94 -9.32 -0.38
N PHE A 272 -5.30 -10.60 -0.41
CA PHE A 272 -5.31 -11.35 -1.67
C PHE A 272 -6.47 -10.92 -2.59
N ALA A 273 -7.41 -10.07 -2.19
CA ALA A 273 -8.37 -9.46 -3.12
C ALA A 273 -7.70 -8.45 -4.07
N ILE A 274 -6.63 -7.80 -3.60
CA ILE A 274 -5.68 -7.02 -4.42
C ILE A 274 -4.94 -7.96 -5.40
N ALA A 275 -4.90 -9.27 -5.11
CA ALA A 275 -4.21 -10.32 -5.88
C ALA A 275 -5.13 -11.44 -6.46
N SER A 276 -6.47 -11.28 -6.48
CA SER A 276 -7.53 -12.25 -6.92
C SER A 276 -8.32 -13.04 -5.82
N VAL A 277 -9.41 -12.44 -5.31
CA VAL A 277 -10.46 -12.86 -4.31
C VAL A 277 -11.10 -14.28 -4.49
N ILE A 278 -11.83 -14.97 -3.55
CA ILE A 278 -12.88 -14.64 -2.53
C ILE A 278 -13.01 -15.71 -1.39
N ALA A 279 -13.30 -15.38 -0.11
CA ALA A 279 -14.34 -16.01 0.80
C ALA A 279 -14.21 -15.68 2.34
N PRO A 280 -15.14 -14.97 3.01
CA PRO A 280 -14.91 -14.44 4.37
C PRO A 280 -15.28 -15.34 5.56
N GLU A 281 -16.07 -16.41 5.37
CA GLU A 281 -16.63 -17.15 6.52
C GLU A 281 -15.58 -18.05 7.21
N ILE A 282 -15.72 -18.36 8.51
CA ILE A 282 -14.87 -19.30 9.29
C ILE A 282 -13.46 -18.78 9.71
N ASP A 283 -13.15 -17.47 9.77
CA ASP A 283 -12.03 -17.03 10.64
C ASP A 283 -12.49 -17.05 12.11
N TYR A 284 -11.75 -17.74 12.98
CA TYR A 284 -12.04 -17.81 14.42
C TYR A 284 -11.82 -16.47 15.14
N ASN A 285 -11.01 -15.58 14.57
CA ASN A 285 -10.71 -14.24 15.09
C ASN A 285 -11.57 -13.13 14.46
N TYR A 286 -12.65 -13.49 13.74
CA TYR A 286 -13.51 -12.50 13.05
C TYR A 286 -14.39 -11.71 14.02
N VAL A 287 -14.20 -10.40 14.06
CA VAL A 287 -15.00 -9.46 14.86
C VAL A 287 -15.42 -8.26 14.00
N GLY A 288 -16.62 -8.35 13.41
CA GLY A 288 -17.10 -7.38 12.40
C GLY A 288 -17.63 -6.03 12.89
N ASP A 289 -17.75 -5.79 14.20
CA ASP A 289 -18.24 -4.50 14.74
C ASP A 289 -17.07 -3.69 15.32
N TYR A 290 -16.66 -2.61 14.66
CA TYR A 290 -15.57 -1.76 15.15
C TYR A 290 -16.06 -0.76 16.21
N VAL A 291 -15.37 -0.75 17.35
CA VAL A 291 -15.53 0.20 18.47
C VAL A 291 -14.13 0.60 18.91
N CYS A 292 -13.81 1.90 19.02
CA CYS A 292 -12.41 2.33 19.27
C CYS A 292 -12.10 2.72 20.72
N ASP A 293 -13.11 2.81 21.58
CA ASP A 293 -13.06 3.38 22.94
C ASP A 293 -13.45 2.37 24.03
N ASP A 294 -13.54 1.09 23.69
CA ASP A 294 -13.95 0.02 24.59
C ASP A 294 -12.78 -0.50 25.45
N ASP A 295 -12.67 0.01 26.68
CA ASP A 295 -11.76 -0.56 27.69
C ASP A 295 -12.36 -1.82 28.33
N LEU A 296 -12.66 -2.85 27.54
CA LEU A 296 -13.15 -4.14 28.03
C LEU A 296 -11.98 -5.07 28.41
N TYR A 297 -12.29 -6.22 29.01
CA TYR A 297 -11.30 -7.27 29.31
C TYR A 297 -11.02 -8.20 28.11
N ASP A 298 -11.70 -7.98 26.99
CA ASP A 298 -11.56 -8.75 25.76
C ASP A 298 -10.40 -8.19 24.92
N CYS A 299 -9.36 -9.01 24.71
CA CYS A 299 -8.18 -8.60 23.97
C CYS A 299 -8.42 -8.42 22.46
N GLU A 300 -9.44 -9.05 21.89
CA GLU A 300 -9.75 -9.04 20.46
C GLU A 300 -10.55 -7.80 20.05
N HIS A 301 -11.29 -7.20 20.99
CA HIS A 301 -12.05 -5.97 20.78
C HIS A 301 -11.30 -4.72 21.31
N ALA A 302 -10.74 -4.77 22.53
CA ALA A 302 -10.47 -3.56 23.32
C ALA A 302 -9.56 -2.49 22.65
N TYR A 303 -10.04 -1.24 22.69
CA TYR A 303 -9.56 -0.07 21.94
C TYR A 303 -9.52 -0.31 20.42
N GLY A 304 -10.50 -1.04 19.90
CA GLY A 304 -10.63 -1.33 18.47
C GLY A 304 -9.50 -2.19 17.92
N PHE A 305 -9.06 -3.20 18.67
CA PHE A 305 -8.05 -4.16 18.23
C PHE A 305 -8.50 -4.91 16.96
N ASN A 306 -9.81 -5.10 16.78
CA ASN A 306 -10.43 -5.70 15.60
C ASN A 306 -10.43 -4.85 14.31
N TYR A 307 -9.85 -3.64 14.29
CA TYR A 307 -9.92 -2.69 13.14
C TYR A 307 -9.70 -3.32 11.75
N HIS A 308 -8.82 -4.33 11.68
CA HIS A 308 -8.43 -5.05 10.46
C HIS A 308 -8.79 -6.55 10.46
N ASN A 309 -9.52 -7.03 11.47
CA ASN A 309 -9.92 -8.44 11.66
C ASN A 309 -11.45 -8.61 11.67
N GLY A 310 -12.15 -7.96 10.72
CA GLY A 310 -13.59 -8.17 10.54
C GLY A 310 -14.39 -7.02 9.95
N PRO A 311 -14.10 -5.74 10.26
CA PRO A 311 -14.79 -4.61 9.66
C PRO A 311 -14.62 -4.57 8.14
N GLU A 312 -15.63 -4.08 7.45
CA GLU A 312 -15.76 -4.14 6.00
C GLU A 312 -15.16 -2.88 5.38
N TRP A 313 -13.93 -2.96 4.87
CA TRP A 313 -13.21 -1.83 4.28
C TRP A 313 -13.64 -1.57 2.83
N LEU A 314 -14.22 -0.39 2.56
CA LEU A 314 -14.85 -0.10 1.26
C LEU A 314 -13.84 0.03 0.12
N TRP A 315 -12.63 0.52 0.36
CA TRP A 315 -11.62 0.65 -0.70
C TRP A 315 -11.20 -0.70 -1.31
N LEU A 316 -11.32 -1.80 -0.55
CA LEU A 316 -11.07 -3.17 -1.02
C LEU A 316 -12.18 -3.66 -1.97
N ILE A 317 -13.41 -3.14 -1.85
CA ILE A 317 -14.52 -3.44 -2.76
C ILE A 317 -14.20 -2.98 -4.19
N GLY A 318 -13.54 -1.83 -4.35
CA GLY A 318 -13.03 -1.39 -5.64
C GLY A 318 -12.07 -2.42 -6.26
N TYR A 319 -11.03 -2.85 -5.53
CA TYR A 319 -10.11 -3.88 -6.00
C TYR A 319 -10.79 -5.23 -6.28
N TYR A 320 -11.74 -5.65 -5.44
CA TYR A 320 -12.58 -6.83 -5.67
C TYR A 320 -13.33 -6.78 -7.00
N ILE A 321 -13.97 -5.65 -7.31
CA ILE A 321 -14.70 -5.47 -8.57
C ILE A 321 -13.69 -5.49 -9.73
N ARG A 322 -12.58 -4.75 -9.64
CA ARG A 322 -11.54 -4.72 -10.69
C ARG A 322 -10.97 -6.11 -10.99
N ALA A 323 -10.70 -6.92 -9.97
CA ALA A 323 -10.25 -8.31 -10.14
C ALA A 323 -11.29 -9.18 -10.86
N LYS A 324 -12.58 -9.06 -10.51
CA LYS A 324 -13.67 -9.75 -11.24
C LYS A 324 -13.75 -9.32 -12.70
N LEU A 325 -13.67 -8.02 -12.96
CA LEU A 325 -13.72 -7.44 -14.31
C LEU A 325 -12.51 -7.83 -15.17
N TYR A 326 -11.32 -7.97 -14.58
CA TYR A 326 -10.12 -8.47 -15.26
C TYR A 326 -10.27 -9.93 -15.71
N TRP A 327 -10.81 -10.80 -14.85
CA TRP A 327 -11.09 -12.19 -15.24
C TRP A 327 -12.26 -12.30 -16.22
N LEU A 328 -13.25 -11.42 -16.12
CA LEU A 328 -14.38 -11.33 -17.03
C LEU A 328 -13.94 -11.16 -18.50
N LYS A 329 -12.96 -10.28 -18.74
CA LYS A 329 -12.36 -10.03 -20.08
C LYS A 329 -11.74 -11.28 -20.73
N GLN A 330 -11.50 -12.34 -19.95
CA GLN A 330 -10.92 -13.61 -20.42
C GLN A 330 -11.97 -14.75 -20.52
N GLN A 331 -13.22 -14.51 -20.12
CA GLN A 331 -14.29 -15.51 -20.19
C GLN A 331 -14.99 -15.49 -21.55
N ASN A 332 -15.20 -16.68 -22.11
CA ASN A 332 -15.93 -16.87 -23.38
C ASN A 332 -17.40 -17.28 -23.17
N ASP A 333 -17.82 -17.55 -21.93
CA ASP A 333 -19.19 -17.95 -21.59
C ASP A 333 -20.05 -16.71 -21.29
N SER A 334 -21.01 -16.42 -22.17
CA SER A 334 -21.92 -15.28 -22.03
C SER A 334 -22.80 -15.34 -20.79
N PHE A 335 -23.13 -16.53 -20.27
CA PHE A 335 -23.91 -16.68 -19.04
C PHE A 335 -23.10 -16.25 -17.82
N ILE A 336 -21.84 -16.69 -17.71
CA ILE A 336 -20.92 -16.28 -16.65
C ILE A 336 -20.68 -14.76 -16.73
N VAL A 337 -20.57 -14.22 -17.95
CA VAL A 337 -20.41 -12.77 -18.16
C VAL A 337 -21.61 -11.98 -17.65
N GLU A 338 -22.83 -12.36 -18.04
CA GLU A 338 -24.07 -11.69 -17.61
C GLU A 338 -24.27 -11.74 -16.09
N GLN A 339 -24.07 -12.92 -15.47
CA GLN A 339 -24.19 -13.08 -14.02
C GLN A 339 -23.16 -12.22 -13.25
N THR A 340 -21.93 -12.15 -13.74
CA THR A 340 -20.88 -11.34 -13.10
C THR A 340 -21.17 -9.84 -13.22
N ILE A 341 -21.64 -9.37 -14.38
CA ILE A 341 -22.04 -7.96 -14.56
C ILE A 341 -23.24 -7.61 -13.67
N LYS A 342 -24.21 -8.52 -13.53
CA LYS A 342 -25.34 -8.36 -12.61
C LYS A 342 -24.87 -8.21 -11.16
N HIS A 343 -24.01 -9.10 -10.68
CA HIS A 343 -23.43 -9.07 -9.33
C HIS A 343 -22.61 -7.79 -9.07
N VAL A 344 -21.80 -7.34 -10.04
CA VAL A 344 -21.06 -6.08 -9.93
C VAL A 344 -22.01 -4.87 -9.83
N ARG A 345 -23.11 -4.86 -10.59
CA ARG A 345 -24.13 -3.80 -10.50
C ARG A 345 -24.89 -3.83 -9.16
N GLU A 346 -25.14 -5.01 -8.60
CA GLU A 346 -25.73 -5.17 -7.27
C GLU A 346 -24.83 -4.54 -6.20
N ILE A 347 -23.53 -4.84 -6.19
CA ILE A 347 -22.57 -4.21 -5.27
C ILE A 347 -22.52 -2.69 -5.46
N LEU A 348 -22.36 -2.21 -6.70
CA LEU A 348 -22.32 -0.77 -6.99
C LEU A 348 -23.62 -0.04 -6.61
N SER A 349 -24.77 -0.74 -6.57
CA SER A 349 -26.02 -0.15 -6.09
C SER A 349 -26.03 0.08 -4.57
N LEU A 350 -25.43 -0.83 -3.80
CA LEU A 350 -25.26 -0.67 -2.36
C LEU A 350 -24.31 0.49 -2.03
N GLU A 351 -23.21 0.63 -2.77
CA GLU A 351 -22.29 1.77 -2.64
C GLU A 351 -22.98 3.10 -2.97
N MET A 352 -23.87 3.13 -3.97
CA MET A 352 -24.68 4.31 -4.29
C MET A 352 -25.69 4.64 -3.19
N ASP A 353 -26.34 3.64 -2.58
CA ASP A 353 -27.25 3.85 -1.45
C ASP A 353 -26.51 4.38 -0.21
N LEU A 354 -25.28 3.89 0.07
CA LEU A 354 -24.39 4.45 1.09
C LEU A 354 -24.00 5.91 0.77
N LEU A 355 -23.64 6.20 -0.48
CA LEU A 355 -23.30 7.56 -0.92
C LEU A 355 -24.49 8.52 -0.79
N TYR A 356 -25.71 8.09 -1.16
CA TYR A 356 -26.90 8.94 -1.05
C TYR A 356 -27.42 9.10 0.37
N SER A 357 -27.32 8.09 1.23
CA SER A 357 -27.71 8.16 2.64
C SER A 357 -26.74 9.01 3.47
N ASN A 358 -25.45 9.06 3.11
CA ASN A 358 -24.45 9.90 3.76
C ASN A 358 -24.67 11.40 3.45
N ASP A 359 -24.76 12.25 4.48
CA ASP A 359 -24.89 13.71 4.34
C ASP A 359 -23.80 14.34 3.46
N TRP A 360 -22.57 13.80 3.56
CA TRP A 360 -21.40 14.30 2.84
C TRP A 360 -21.31 13.86 1.37
N LYS A 361 -22.24 13.00 0.92
CA LYS A 361 -22.31 12.43 -0.45
C LYS A 361 -20.99 11.78 -0.89
N ARG A 362 -20.40 11.00 0.02
CA ARG A 362 -19.15 10.25 -0.15
C ARG A 362 -19.23 8.89 0.53
N LEU A 363 -18.31 8.00 0.18
CA LEU A 363 -18.19 6.69 0.82
C LEU A 363 -17.39 6.80 2.14
N PRO A 364 -17.79 6.05 3.19
CA PRO A 364 -17.00 5.93 4.41
C PRO A 364 -15.72 5.11 4.19
N GLU A 365 -14.88 5.07 5.22
CA GLU A 365 -13.66 4.24 5.26
C GLU A 365 -14.01 2.75 5.39
N LEU A 366 -14.96 2.43 6.27
CA LEU A 366 -15.38 1.07 6.60
C LEU A 366 -16.82 1.02 7.10
N THR A 367 -17.47 -0.13 6.94
CA THR A 367 -18.73 -0.50 7.61
C THR A 367 -18.47 -1.56 8.69
N ASN A 368 -19.38 -1.61 9.67
CA ASN A 368 -19.52 -2.77 10.54
C ASN A 368 -20.25 -3.90 9.77
N LYS A 369 -20.24 -5.11 10.31
CA LYS A 369 -20.78 -6.34 9.67
C LYS A 369 -22.09 -6.14 8.90
N ASN A 370 -22.16 -6.71 7.70
CA ASN A 370 -23.30 -6.65 6.79
C ASN A 370 -23.71 -5.22 6.40
N GLY A 371 -22.73 -4.34 6.14
CA GLY A 371 -22.95 -2.96 5.71
C GLY A 371 -23.53 -2.03 6.79
N GLN A 372 -23.42 -2.38 8.07
CA GLN A 372 -23.92 -1.54 9.17
C GLN A 372 -23.05 -0.29 9.33
N THR A 373 -23.69 0.86 9.59
CA THR A 373 -22.95 2.12 9.79
C THR A 373 -22.05 2.03 11.03
N CYS A 374 -20.75 2.25 10.84
CA CYS A 374 -19.79 2.38 11.94
C CYS A 374 -19.70 3.85 12.39
N SER A 375 -19.95 4.12 13.67
CA SER A 375 -19.87 5.48 14.25
C SER A 375 -18.44 6.01 14.38
N TYR A 376 -17.44 5.12 14.37
CA TYR A 376 -16.01 5.45 14.49
C TYR A 376 -15.32 5.54 13.13
N SER A 377 -16.00 5.20 12.03
CA SER A 377 -15.46 5.31 10.68
C SER A 377 -15.44 6.75 10.20
N CYS A 378 -14.39 7.15 9.49
CA CYS A 378 -14.40 8.41 8.77
C CYS A 378 -15.49 8.39 7.69
N SER A 379 -16.49 9.28 7.80
CA SER A 379 -17.61 9.39 6.86
C SER A 379 -17.21 9.92 5.47
N ILE A 380 -15.93 10.28 5.27
CA ILE A 380 -15.36 10.74 4.01
C ILE A 380 -13.98 10.07 3.83
N TYR A 381 -13.91 8.99 3.07
CA TYR A 381 -12.64 8.34 2.76
C TYR A 381 -12.29 8.44 1.28
N PHE A 382 -11.11 8.97 0.98
CA PHE A 382 -10.66 9.18 -0.40
C PHE A 382 -10.46 7.87 -1.15
N CYS A 383 -9.78 6.89 -0.52
CA CYS A 383 -9.44 5.63 -1.17
C CYS A 383 -10.69 4.82 -1.56
N SER A 384 -11.73 4.80 -0.71
CA SER A 384 -13.02 4.16 -1.01
C SER A 384 -13.66 4.75 -2.27
N CYS A 385 -13.67 6.09 -2.40
CA CYS A 385 -14.19 6.73 -3.60
C CYS A 385 -13.29 6.47 -4.82
N ALA A 386 -11.97 6.49 -4.66
CA ALA A 386 -11.01 6.33 -5.74
C ALA A 386 -11.04 4.93 -6.36
N THR A 387 -11.00 3.86 -5.57
CA THR A 387 -10.98 2.49 -6.11
C THR A 387 -12.31 2.08 -6.74
N ILE A 388 -13.44 2.62 -6.26
CA ILE A 388 -14.75 2.47 -6.93
C ILE A 388 -14.79 3.24 -8.27
N LEU A 389 -14.20 4.43 -8.36
CA LEU A 389 -14.06 5.15 -9.64
C LEU A 389 -13.19 4.39 -10.65
N GLU A 390 -12.10 3.76 -10.21
CA GLU A 390 -11.29 2.87 -11.05
C GLU A 390 -12.09 1.63 -11.50
N ALA A 391 -12.87 1.02 -10.61
CA ALA A 391 -13.75 -0.10 -10.94
C ALA A 391 -14.82 0.28 -11.97
N LEU A 392 -15.39 1.48 -11.87
CA LEU A 392 -16.32 2.03 -12.86
C LEU A 392 -15.63 2.31 -14.21
N TYR A 393 -14.38 2.79 -14.21
CA TYR A 393 -13.59 2.96 -15.43
C TYR A 393 -13.30 1.62 -16.12
N ASP A 394 -12.90 0.60 -15.35
CA ASP A 394 -12.68 -0.75 -15.88
C ASP A 394 -13.99 -1.38 -16.40
N LEU A 395 -15.13 -1.09 -15.77
CA LEU A 395 -16.47 -1.52 -16.22
C LEU A 395 -16.93 -0.84 -17.51
N LEU A 396 -16.57 0.44 -17.72
CA LEU A 396 -16.86 1.19 -18.94
C LEU A 396 -15.94 0.82 -20.13
N THR A 397 -14.90 0.02 -19.89
CA THR A 397 -13.94 -0.46 -20.91
C THR A 397 -14.05 -1.98 -21.17
N ILE A 398 -15.23 -2.54 -20.88
CA ILE A 398 -15.69 -3.90 -21.22
C ILE A 398 -16.78 -3.80 -22.28
#